data_AF-A0AAC9R3A4-F1
#
_entry.id   AF-A0AAC9R3A4-F1
#
_cell.length_a   1.000
_cell.length_b   1.000
_cell.length_c   1.000
_cell.angle_alpha   90.00
_cell.angle_beta   90.00
_cell.angle_gamma   90.00
#
_symmetry.space_group_name_H-M   'P 1'
#
loop_
_entity.id
_entity.type
_entity.pdbx_description
1 polymer ?
#
loop_
_entity_poly.entity_id
_entity_poly.type
_entity_poly.pdbx_seq_one_letter_code
_entity_poly.pdbx_strand_id
1 'polypeptide(L)'
;MSDLPKMLSKREIELEELEEAKYVQSLRDDIEKLQEQLNTAKKYIEHVIGTIKRDGHLGTIQTDWILPDLEKALAAIGGDDEL
;
A
#
# COMPACT_ATOMS: atom_id res chain seq x y z
N MET A 1 18.89 37.70 22.98
CA MET A 1 17.90 38.07 21.95
C MET A 1 16.74 37.13 22.15
N SER A 2 15.56 37.63 22.50
CA SER A 2 14.35 36.80 22.58
C SER A 2 13.81 36.64 21.17
N ASP A 3 13.67 35.41 20.69
CA ASP A 3 12.94 35.13 19.46
C ASP A 3 11.46 35.46 19.71
N LEU A 4 11.08 36.69 19.38
CA LEU A 4 9.70 37.14 19.38
C LEU A 4 8.93 36.25 18.38
N PRO A 5 7.83 35.62 18.79
CA PRO A 5 7.00 34.85 17.86
C PRO A 5 6.59 35.76 16.70
N LYS A 6 6.90 35.34 15.48
CA LYS A 6 6.51 36.06 14.27
C LYS A 6 4.99 35.96 14.16
N MET A 7 4.28 37.07 14.39
CA MET A 7 2.83 37.10 14.23
C MET A 7 2.49 37.16 12.74
N LEU A 8 2.10 36.02 12.18
CA LEU A 8 1.62 35.93 10.81
C LEU A 8 0.30 36.67 10.64
N SER A 9 0.12 37.32 9.50
CA SER A 9 -1.14 37.92 9.11
C SER A 9 -2.18 36.84 8.80
N LYS A 10 -3.47 37.17 8.90
CA LYS A 10 -4.56 36.21 8.61
C LYS A 10 -4.43 35.54 7.23
N ARG A 11 -3.95 36.28 6.22
CA ARG A 11 -3.74 35.75 4.86
C ARG A 11 -2.59 34.76 4.76
N GLU A 12 -1.53 34.95 5.56
CA GLU A 12 -0.39 34.02 5.59
C GLU A 12 -0.80 32.70 6.25
N ILE A 13 -1.59 32.75 7.31
CA ILE A 13 -2.15 31.56 7.98
C ILE A 13 -3.04 30.77 7.02
N GLU A 14 -3.98 31.44 6.33
CA GLU A 14 -4.87 30.79 5.35
C GLU A 14 -4.11 30.12 4.19
N LEU A 15 -2.98 30.70 3.76
CA LEU A 15 -2.14 30.12 2.70
C LEU A 15 -1.39 28.87 3.19
N GLU A 16 -0.88 28.89 4.41
CA GLU A 16 -0.19 27.76 5.05
C GLU A 16 -1.15 26.58 5.25
N GLU A 17 -2.34 26.83 5.79
CA GLU A 17 -3.39 25.79 5.92
C GLU A 17 -3.79 25.18 4.57
N LEU A 18 -3.86 26.00 3.51
CA LEU A 18 -4.17 25.52 2.16
C LEU A 18 -3.04 24.65 1.59
N GLU A 19 -1.78 25.00 1.86
CA GLU A 19 -0.62 24.21 1.44
C GLU A 19 -0.57 22.86 2.16
N GLU A 20 -0.79 22.86 3.48
CA GLU A 20 -0.90 21.63 4.28
C GLU A 20 -2.04 20.74 3.78
N ALA A 21 -3.22 21.31 3.52
CA ALA A 21 -4.36 20.55 3.00
C ALA A 21 -4.05 19.89 1.64
N LYS A 22 -3.35 20.59 0.74
CA LYS A 22 -2.92 20.02 -0.55
C LYS A 22 -1.91 18.90 -0.37
N TYR A 23 -0.96 19.07 0.55
CA TYR A 23 0.03 18.04 0.86
C TYR A 23 -0.63 16.77 1.42
N VAL A 24 -1.56 16.92 2.37
CA VAL A 24 -2.34 15.81 2.92
C VAL A 24 -3.17 15.10 1.84
N GLN A 25 -3.77 15.85 0.93
CA GLN A 25 -4.51 15.26 -0.19
C GLN A 25 -3.59 14.47 -1.12
N SER A 26 -2.42 15.01 -1.48
CA SER A 26 -1.43 14.30 -2.30
C SER A 26 -1.00 12.98 -1.66
N LEU A 27 -0.75 12.97 -0.34
CA LEU A 27 -0.40 11.75 0.37
C LEU A 27 -1.54 10.72 0.36
N ARG A 28 -2.80 11.18 0.46
CA ARG A 28 -3.97 10.29 0.37
C ARG A 28 -4.07 9.63 -1.00
N ASP A 29 -3.88 10.41 -2.06
CA ASP A 29 -3.94 9.90 -3.44
C ASP A 29 -2.82 8.86 -3.69
N ASP A 30 -1.62 9.11 -3.17
CA ASP A 30 -0.50 8.17 -3.24
C ASP A 30 -0.79 6.88 -2.46
N ILE A 31 -1.36 6.98 -1.25
CA ILE A 31 -1.77 5.82 -0.45
C ILE A 31 -2.83 4.99 -1.19
N GLU A 32 -3.84 5.63 -1.77
CA GLU A 32 -4.91 4.94 -2.53
C GLU A 32 -4.34 4.18 -3.72
N LYS A 33 -3.44 4.82 -4.48
CA LYS A 33 -2.75 4.18 -5.61
C LYS A 33 -1.90 2.99 -5.17
N LEU A 34 -1.16 3.11 -4.08
CA LEU A 34 -0.36 2.02 -3.52
C LEU A 34 -1.25 0.87 -3.03
N GLN A 35 -2.38 1.17 -2.41
CA GLN A 35 -3.37 0.16 -2.00
C GLN A 35 -3.96 -0.57 -3.21
N GLU A 36 -4.29 0.13 -4.30
CA GLU A 36 -4.78 -0.51 -5.53
C GLU A 36 -3.74 -1.45 -6.16
N GLN A 37 -2.48 -1.03 -6.20
CA GLN A 37 -1.37 -1.87 -6.66
C GLN A 37 -1.20 -3.11 -5.79
N LEU A 38 -1.27 -2.95 -4.46
CA LEU A 38 -1.17 -4.06 -3.51
C LEU A 38 -2.33 -5.05 -3.67
N ASN A 39 -3.57 -4.55 -3.82
CA ASN A 39 -4.76 -5.36 -4.08
C ASN A 39 -4.65 -6.15 -5.39
N THR A 40 -4.07 -5.53 -6.41
CA THR A 40 -3.83 -6.17 -7.70
C THR A 40 -2.80 -7.29 -7.56
N ALA A 41 -1.68 -7.04 -6.89
CA ALA A 41 -0.67 -8.05 -6.61
C ALA A 41 -1.24 -9.23 -5.77
N LYS A 42 -2.06 -8.93 -4.76
CA LYS A 42 -2.76 -9.93 -3.93
C LYS A 42 -3.58 -10.89 -4.79
N LYS A 43 -4.43 -10.36 -5.68
CA LYS A 43 -5.27 -11.15 -6.59
C LYS A 43 -4.45 -12.05 -7.52
N TYR A 44 -3.33 -11.56 -8.03
CA TYR A 44 -2.44 -12.38 -8.86
C TYR A 44 -1.82 -13.54 -8.08
N ILE A 45 -1.36 -13.30 -6.86
CA ILE A 45 -0.78 -14.34 -6.00
C ILE A 45 -1.85 -15.39 -5.64
N GLU A 46 -3.05 -14.96 -5.23
CA GLU A 46 -4.18 -15.87 -4.96
C GLU A 46 -4.50 -16.76 -6.17
N HIS A 47 -4.54 -16.18 -7.36
CA HIS A 47 -4.80 -16.92 -8.60
C HIS A 47 -3.71 -17.96 -8.90
N VAL A 48 -2.44 -17.59 -8.72
CA VAL A 48 -1.30 -18.50 -8.91
C VAL A 48 -1.35 -19.64 -7.90
N ILE A 49 -1.55 -19.35 -6.62
CA ILE A 49 -1.70 -20.36 -5.56
C ILE A 49 -2.85 -21.31 -5.89
N GLY A 50 -4.01 -20.80 -6.28
CA GLY A 50 -5.17 -21.61 -6.65
C GLY A 50 -4.89 -22.53 -7.85
N THR A 51 -4.13 -22.05 -8.84
CA THR A 51 -3.72 -22.85 -10.00
C THR A 51 -2.76 -23.96 -9.58
N ILE A 52 -1.73 -23.64 -8.78
CA ILE A 52 -0.77 -24.62 -8.28
C ILE A 52 -1.46 -25.69 -7.42
N LYS A 53 -2.35 -25.29 -6.51
CA LYS A 53 -3.06 -26.26 -5.65
C LYS A 53 -3.97 -27.19 -6.43
N ARG A 54 -4.57 -26.71 -7.53
CA ARG A 54 -5.47 -27.51 -8.37
C ARG A 54 -4.71 -28.43 -9.31
N ASP A 55 -3.69 -27.90 -9.98
CA ASP A 55 -3.05 -28.56 -11.12
C ASP A 55 -1.69 -29.19 -10.73
N GLY A 56 -1.08 -28.77 -9.62
CA GLY A 56 0.26 -29.17 -9.16
C GLY A 56 1.42 -28.50 -9.93
N HIS A 57 1.10 -27.68 -10.94
CA HIS A 57 2.08 -27.07 -11.84
C HIS A 57 1.55 -25.77 -12.45
N LEU A 58 2.46 -24.94 -12.94
CA LEU A 58 2.15 -23.80 -13.82
C LEU A 58 2.60 -24.15 -15.24
N GLY A 59 1.67 -24.57 -16.09
CA GLY A 59 1.96 -24.99 -17.47
C GLY A 59 2.75 -26.30 -17.54
N THR A 60 4.06 -26.24 -17.69
CA THR A 60 4.94 -27.43 -17.67
C THR A 60 5.92 -27.43 -16.49
N ILE A 61 5.87 -26.40 -15.65
CA ILE A 61 6.81 -26.19 -14.54
C ILE A 61 6.20 -26.74 -13.25
N GLN A 62 6.92 -27.64 -12.57
CA GLN A 62 6.55 -28.09 -11.23
C GLN A 62 6.76 -26.97 -10.21
N THR A 63 5.76 -26.75 -9.36
CA THR A 63 5.67 -25.57 -8.49
C THR A 63 5.53 -25.87 -7.00
N ASP A 64 5.72 -27.13 -6.60
CA ASP A 64 5.61 -27.55 -5.19
C ASP A 64 6.55 -26.77 -4.27
N TRP A 65 7.73 -26.39 -4.77
CA TRP A 65 8.76 -25.70 -3.99
C TRP A 65 8.46 -24.22 -3.76
N ILE A 66 7.67 -23.56 -4.62
CA ILE A 66 7.38 -22.12 -4.54
C ILE A 66 6.06 -21.83 -3.81
N LEU A 67 5.18 -22.83 -3.68
CA LEU A 67 3.88 -22.67 -3.02
C LEU A 67 3.99 -22.10 -1.59
N PRO A 68 4.90 -22.57 -0.71
CA PRO A 68 5.02 -22.02 0.65
C PRO A 68 5.41 -20.54 0.67
N ASP A 69 6.28 -20.12 -0.25
CA ASP A 69 6.73 -18.73 -0.34
C ASP A 69 5.61 -17.81 -0.85
N LEU A 70 4.77 -18.30 -1.78
CA LEU A 70 3.60 -17.56 -2.24
C LEU A 70 2.54 -17.41 -1.14
N GLU A 71 2.27 -18.45 -0.36
CA GLU A 71 1.36 -18.37 0.79
C GLU A 71 1.85 -17.39 1.84
N LYS A 72 3.16 -17.38 2.11
CA LYS A 72 3.79 -16.40 3.01
C LYS A 72 3.71 -14.98 2.48
N ALA A 73 3.95 -14.78 1.18
CA ALA A 73 3.81 -13.46 0.55
C ALA A 73 2.36 -12.97 0.60
N LEU A 74 1.39 -13.85 0.36
CA LEU A 74 -0.03 -13.53 0.45
C LEU A 74 -0.42 -13.12 1.87
N ALA A 75 0.06 -13.85 2.89
CA ALA A 75 -0.17 -13.51 4.29
C ALA A 75 0.46 -12.15 4.67
N ALA A 76 1.69 -11.88 4.22
CA ALA A 76 2.37 -10.62 4.47
C ALA A 76 1.68 -9.42 3.80
N ILE A 77 1.06 -9.61 2.63
CA ILE A 77 0.27 -8.60 1.91
C ILE A 77 -1.11 -8.42 2.53
N GLY A 78 -1.73 -9.52 2.98
CA GLY A 78 -3.02 -9.50 3.66
C GLY A 78 -2.95 -8.82 5.02
N GLY A 79 -1.80 -8.92 5.70
CA GLY A 79 -1.48 -8.25 6.95
C GLY A 79 -2.53 -8.55 8.02
N ASP A 80 -2.33 -9.64 8.79
CA ASP A 80 -3.18 -10.07 9.92
C ASP A 80 -4.59 -9.44 9.88
N ASP A 81 -5.55 -10.12 9.24
CA ASP A 81 -6.99 -9.78 9.30
C ASP A 81 -7.57 -9.85 10.75
N GLU A 82 -6.71 -9.79 11.79
CA GLU A 82 -6.99 -9.75 13.22
C GLU A 82 -6.46 -8.45 13.86
N LEU A 83 -7.16 -7.32 13.69
CA LEU A 83 -7.17 -6.19 14.64
C LEU A 83 -8.57 -5.58 14.75
#